data_AF-A0A7C5C6A6-F1
#
_entry.id   AF-A0A7C5C6A6-F1
#
_cell.length_a   1.000
_cell.length_b   1.000
_cell.length_c   1.000
_cell.angle_alpha   90.00
_cell.angle_beta   90.00
_cell.angle_gamma   90.00
#
_symmetry.space_group_name_H-M   'P 1'
#
loop_
_entity.id
_entity.type
_entity.pdbx_description
1 polymer ?
#
loop_
_entity_poly.entity_id
_entity_poly.type
_entity_poly.pdbx_seq_one_letter_code
_entity_poly.pdbx_strand_id
1 'polypeptide(L)'
;MISGYLYYISNVFSIFSTKKFQGWGRKKTGQFALWCHKKFGGKLTLFEDGFIRSIGLGVNRSPSFSRIVDDIGIYYDATTPSKLENILKTYDFSTDKKLIRSAKKAIELIIEHHISKYNKAPDVNDDFFKDDLKSKVLIVAQTAGDASLEYGRCNEFSTRQMINDALQDNPDSSVYLKINPDVLIGK
;
A
#
# COMPACT_ATOMS: atom_id res chain seq x y z
N MET A 1 -11.64 -14.10 2.09
CA MET A 1 -10.35 -14.07 1.35
C MET A 1 -10.23 -15.41 0.65
N ILE A 2 -10.13 -15.43 -0.68
CA ILE A 2 -9.87 -16.68 -1.43
C ILE A 2 -8.61 -17.30 -0.83
N SER A 3 -8.69 -18.56 -0.40
CA SER A 3 -7.53 -19.28 0.14
C SER A 3 -6.39 -19.20 -0.87
N GLY A 4 -5.19 -18.81 -0.45
CA GLY A 4 -4.05 -18.60 -1.35
C GLY A 4 -3.77 -19.79 -2.28
N TYR A 5 -4.15 -21.00 -1.86
CA TYR A 5 -4.09 -22.24 -2.63
C TYR A 5 -4.87 -22.19 -3.96
N LEU A 6 -5.99 -21.48 -4.01
CA LEU A 6 -6.82 -21.39 -5.22
C LEU A 6 -6.12 -20.63 -6.35
N TYR A 7 -5.24 -19.66 -6.04
CA TYR A 7 -4.43 -18.99 -7.05
C TYR A 7 -3.44 -19.95 -7.71
N TYR A 8 -2.78 -20.83 -6.94
CA TYR A 8 -1.87 -21.81 -7.51
C TYR A 8 -2.59 -22.79 -8.44
N ILE A 9 -3.70 -23.38 -7.96
CA ILE A 9 -4.49 -24.33 -8.74
C ILE A 9 -5.00 -23.67 -10.02
N SER A 10 -5.61 -22.48 -9.90
CA SER A 10 -6.14 -21.73 -11.04
C SER A 10 -5.05 -21.39 -12.06
N ASN A 11 -3.86 -20.96 -11.59
CA ASN A 11 -2.74 -20.66 -12.48
C ASN A 11 -2.21 -21.92 -13.17
N VAL A 12 -2.11 -23.06 -12.49
CA VAL A 12 -1.70 -24.33 -13.11
C VAL A 12 -2.66 -24.76 -14.22
N PHE A 13 -3.97 -24.72 -13.98
CA PHE A 13 -4.95 -24.98 -15.04
C PHE A 13 -4.86 -23.95 -16.18
N SER A 14 -4.58 -22.68 -15.86
CA SER A 14 -4.46 -21.61 -16.84
C SER A 14 -3.23 -21.75 -17.74
N ILE A 15 -2.19 -22.48 -17.33
CA ILE A 15 -1.04 -22.83 -18.18
C ILE A 15 -1.50 -23.58 -19.44
N PHE A 16 -2.46 -24.49 -19.30
CA PHE A 16 -2.95 -25.36 -20.38
C PHE A 16 -4.25 -24.86 -21.02
N SER A 17 -4.75 -23.69 -20.61
CA SER A 17 -6.04 -23.17 -21.08
C SER A 17 -5.95 -21.67 -21.41
N THR A 18 -6.52 -20.81 -20.56
CA THR A 18 -6.80 -19.40 -20.86
C THR A 18 -5.56 -18.51 -20.91
N LYS A 19 -4.41 -18.97 -20.40
CA LYS A 19 -3.19 -18.16 -20.22
C LYS A 19 -3.44 -16.86 -19.46
N LYS A 20 -4.37 -16.89 -18.49
CA LYS A 20 -4.62 -15.78 -17.56
C LYS A 20 -4.07 -16.17 -16.19
N PHE A 21 -3.07 -15.44 -15.71
CA PHE A 21 -2.42 -15.72 -14.44
C PHE A 21 -2.71 -14.63 -13.44
N GLN A 22 -3.05 -15.03 -12.22
CA GLN A 22 -3.51 -14.11 -11.20
C GLN A 22 -2.88 -14.41 -9.84
N GLY A 23 -2.61 -13.37 -9.05
CA GLY A 23 -2.06 -13.55 -7.72
C GLY A 23 -2.14 -12.27 -6.89
N TRP A 24 -1.64 -12.34 -5.65
CA TRP A 24 -1.73 -11.23 -4.70
C TRP A 24 -0.37 -10.53 -4.57
N GLY A 25 -0.28 -9.31 -5.10
CA GLY A 25 0.90 -8.45 -5.07
C GLY A 25 2.21 -9.20 -5.39
N ARG A 26 3.24 -8.99 -4.58
CA ARG A 26 4.52 -9.71 -4.59
C ARG A 26 4.58 -10.84 -3.56
N LYS A 27 3.44 -11.26 -3.01
CA LYS A 27 3.38 -12.48 -2.17
C LYS A 27 3.64 -13.72 -3.04
N LYS A 28 3.84 -14.87 -2.40
CA LYS A 28 4.14 -16.15 -3.11
C LYS A 28 3.18 -16.45 -4.27
N THR A 29 1.88 -16.16 -4.12
CA THR A 29 0.88 -16.36 -5.19
C THR A 29 1.08 -15.42 -6.38
N GLY A 30 1.41 -14.16 -6.13
CA GLY A 30 1.72 -13.18 -7.18
C GLY A 30 3.04 -13.46 -7.89
N GLN A 31 4.07 -13.87 -7.14
CA GLN A 31 5.34 -14.32 -7.71
C GLN A 31 5.16 -15.55 -8.61
N PHE A 32 4.35 -16.52 -8.18
CA PHE A 32 4.01 -17.67 -9.01
C PHE A 32 3.23 -17.29 -10.27
N ALA A 33 2.25 -16.40 -10.16
CA ALA A 33 1.51 -15.88 -11.32
C ALA A 33 2.45 -15.19 -12.33
N LEU A 34 3.39 -14.39 -11.83
CA LEU A 34 4.41 -13.73 -12.66
C LEU A 34 5.35 -14.75 -13.31
N TRP A 35 5.77 -15.78 -12.58
CA TRP A 35 6.58 -16.86 -13.14
C TRP A 35 5.84 -17.56 -14.28
N CYS A 36 4.56 -17.91 -14.09
CA CYS A 36 3.74 -18.50 -15.14
C CYS A 36 3.63 -17.57 -16.36
N HIS A 37 3.36 -16.28 -16.14
CA HIS A 37 3.29 -15.29 -17.20
C HIS A 37 4.60 -15.20 -17.99
N LYS A 38 5.75 -15.10 -17.31
CA LYS A 38 7.08 -15.04 -17.94
C LYS A 38 7.42 -16.33 -18.69
N LYS A 39 7.05 -17.49 -18.17
CA LYS A 39 7.43 -18.80 -18.72
C LYS A 39 6.53 -19.24 -19.88
N PHE A 40 5.24 -18.96 -19.80
CA PHE A 40 4.24 -19.51 -20.73
C PHE A 40 3.53 -18.46 -21.59
N GLY A 41 3.80 -17.17 -21.39
CA GLY A 41 3.10 -16.06 -22.03
C GLY A 41 1.64 -15.95 -21.56
N GLY A 42 1.00 -14.80 -21.80
CA GLY A 42 -0.40 -14.58 -21.43
C GLY A 42 -0.64 -13.32 -20.62
N LYS A 43 -1.81 -13.17 -20.03
CA LYS A 43 -2.18 -11.98 -19.24
C LYS A 43 -1.86 -12.19 -17.77
N LEU A 44 -1.17 -11.24 -17.15
CA LEU A 44 -0.98 -11.18 -15.70
C LEU A 44 -2.03 -10.27 -15.06
N THR A 45 -2.46 -10.59 -13.85
CA THR A 45 -3.21 -9.66 -13.00
C THR A 45 -2.80 -9.85 -11.55
N LEU A 46 -2.23 -8.81 -10.96
CA LEU A 46 -1.91 -8.75 -9.55
C LEU A 46 -2.99 -7.97 -8.79
N PHE A 47 -3.37 -8.51 -7.64
CA PHE A 47 -4.36 -7.92 -6.75
C PHE A 47 -3.71 -7.42 -5.47
N GLU A 48 -4.26 -6.33 -4.92
CA GLU A 48 -3.96 -5.87 -3.55
C GLU A 48 -5.19 -5.24 -2.90
N ASP A 49 -5.12 -5.02 -1.59
CA ASP A 49 -6.10 -4.19 -0.89
C ASP A 49 -6.08 -2.76 -1.47
N GLY A 50 -7.25 -2.14 -1.62
CA GLY A 50 -7.31 -0.74 -2.04
C GLY A 50 -6.88 0.24 -0.95
N PHE A 51 -6.60 1.49 -1.37
CA PHE A 51 -6.12 2.55 -0.47
C PHE A 51 -7.13 2.93 0.62
N ILE A 52 -8.44 2.85 0.30
CA ILE A 52 -9.54 2.93 1.28
C ILE A 52 -10.17 1.55 1.35
N ARG A 53 -9.83 0.79 2.39
CA ARG A 53 -10.10 -0.65 2.42
C ARG A 53 -11.37 -0.99 3.18
N SER A 54 -11.50 -0.58 4.44
CA SER A 54 -12.54 -1.12 5.33
C SER A 54 -12.75 -0.28 6.59
N ILE A 55 -13.79 -0.61 7.36
CA ILE A 55 -13.90 -0.27 8.78
C ILE A 55 -13.34 -1.44 9.58
N GLY A 56 -12.16 -1.25 10.17
CA GLY A 56 -11.36 -2.28 10.81
C GLY A 56 -10.30 -2.92 9.91
N LEU A 57 -9.47 -3.78 10.51
CA LEU A 57 -8.32 -4.40 9.87
C LEU A 57 -8.70 -5.65 9.07
N GLY A 58 -7.90 -5.97 8.04
CA GLY A 58 -8.06 -7.20 7.27
C GLY A 58 -7.87 -8.47 8.10
N VAL A 59 -7.02 -8.43 9.14
CA VAL A 59 -6.83 -9.55 10.08
C VAL A 59 -8.10 -9.90 10.85
N ASN A 60 -8.98 -8.91 11.05
CA ASN A 60 -10.29 -9.10 11.70
C ASN A 60 -11.38 -9.50 10.71
N ARG A 61 -11.01 -9.88 9.48
CA ARG A 61 -11.92 -10.25 8.38
C ARG A 61 -12.90 -9.15 7.97
N SER A 62 -12.61 -7.88 8.26
CA SER A 62 -13.42 -6.76 7.79
C SER A 62 -13.54 -6.79 6.26
N PRO A 63 -14.76 -6.67 5.70
CA PRO A 63 -14.99 -6.71 4.26
C PRO A 63 -14.29 -5.53 3.57
N SER A 64 -13.74 -5.79 2.39
CA SER A 64 -13.04 -4.75 1.62
C SER A 64 -14.02 -3.97 0.74
N PHE A 65 -14.04 -2.65 0.86
CA PHE A 65 -14.77 -1.73 -0.01
C PHE A 65 -14.12 -1.58 -1.38
N SER A 66 -12.80 -1.74 -1.45
CA SER A 66 -12.05 -1.57 -2.70
C SER A 66 -10.91 -2.58 -2.82
N ARG A 67 -10.41 -2.77 -4.05
CA ARG A 67 -9.31 -3.67 -4.39
C ARG A 67 -8.54 -3.10 -5.58
N ILE A 68 -7.23 -3.19 -5.51
CA ILE A 68 -6.34 -2.86 -6.63
C ILE A 68 -6.30 -4.03 -7.60
N VAL A 69 -6.36 -3.71 -8.89
CA VAL A 69 -6.23 -4.67 -10.00
C VAL A 69 -5.22 -4.09 -10.97
N ASP A 70 -4.03 -4.69 -11.00
CA ASP A 70 -2.91 -4.23 -11.80
C ASP A 70 -2.49 -5.33 -12.78
N ASP A 71 -2.58 -5.06 -14.07
CA ASP A 71 -2.24 -5.98 -15.17
C ASP A 71 -0.85 -5.73 -15.78
N ILE A 72 -0.06 -4.86 -15.15
CA ILE A 72 1.30 -4.51 -15.59
C ILE A 72 2.32 -4.88 -14.51
N GLY A 73 2.06 -4.50 -13.26
CA GLY A 73 2.96 -4.70 -12.12
C GLY A 73 2.18 -4.59 -10.81
N ILE A 74 2.72 -3.85 -9.84
CA ILE A 74 1.98 -3.48 -8.62
C ILE A 74 2.51 -2.14 -8.09
N TYR A 75 1.63 -1.30 -7.53
CA TYR A 75 1.92 0.11 -7.22
C TYR A 75 3.10 0.37 -6.27
N TYR A 76 3.43 -0.56 -5.38
CA TYR A 76 4.53 -0.40 -4.41
C TYR A 76 5.87 -0.91 -4.93
N ASP A 77 5.89 -1.48 -6.14
CA ASP A 77 7.10 -2.05 -6.70
C ASP A 77 7.76 -1.06 -7.66
N ALA A 78 8.90 -0.51 -7.22
CA ALA A 78 9.70 0.43 -7.97
C ALA A 78 10.71 -0.25 -8.92
N THR A 79 10.77 -1.58 -8.97
CA THR A 79 11.71 -2.33 -9.82
C THR A 79 11.17 -2.59 -11.23
N THR A 80 9.86 -2.45 -11.43
CA THR A 80 9.17 -2.65 -12.71
C THR A 80 8.00 -1.68 -12.84
N PRO A 81 7.60 -1.29 -14.06
CA PRO A 81 6.43 -0.44 -14.26
C PRO A 81 5.16 -1.01 -13.62
N SER A 82 4.25 -0.12 -13.23
CA SER A 82 2.92 -0.48 -12.70
C SER A 82 1.82 0.20 -13.51
N LYS A 83 0.58 -0.30 -13.38
CA LYS A 83 -0.57 0.36 -14.01
C LYS A 83 -0.77 1.77 -13.46
N LEU A 84 -0.55 1.96 -12.16
CA LEU A 84 -0.64 3.28 -11.54
C LEU A 84 0.41 4.23 -12.12
N GLU A 85 1.66 3.79 -12.24
CA GLU A 85 2.73 4.60 -12.85
C GLU A 85 2.38 5.01 -14.29
N ASN A 86 1.87 4.07 -15.09
CA ASN A 86 1.44 4.37 -16.46
C ASN A 86 0.27 5.36 -16.49
N ILE A 87 -0.74 5.20 -15.63
CA ILE A 87 -1.85 6.17 -15.53
C ILE A 87 -1.30 7.56 -15.21
N LEU A 88 -0.43 7.68 -14.20
CA LEU A 88 0.16 8.97 -13.81
C LEU A 88 1.00 9.60 -14.92
N LYS A 89 1.67 8.79 -15.74
CA LYS A 89 2.54 9.23 -16.83
C LYS A 89 1.77 9.63 -18.09
N THR A 90 0.74 8.89 -18.45
CA THR A 90 0.15 8.98 -19.81
C THR A 90 -1.26 9.56 -19.83
N TYR A 91 -1.98 9.57 -18.71
CA TYR A 91 -3.33 10.09 -18.67
C TYR A 91 -3.31 11.62 -18.63
N ASP A 92 -4.04 12.28 -19.55
CA ASP A 92 -4.15 13.73 -19.58
C ASP A 92 -5.20 14.22 -18.58
N PHE A 93 -4.78 14.36 -17.32
CA PHE A 93 -5.63 14.86 -16.24
C PHE A 93 -6.13 16.30 -16.46
N SER A 94 -5.45 17.09 -17.30
CA SER A 94 -5.81 18.50 -17.53
C SER A 94 -7.10 18.65 -18.33
N THR A 95 -7.41 17.65 -19.17
CA THR A 95 -8.60 17.67 -20.03
C THR A 95 -9.83 17.08 -19.35
N ASP A 96 -9.67 16.13 -18.41
CA ASP A 96 -10.78 15.55 -17.65
C ASP A 96 -11.19 16.41 -16.43
N LYS A 97 -11.88 17.51 -16.70
CA LYS A 97 -12.40 18.42 -15.65
C LYS A 97 -13.34 17.72 -14.67
N LYS A 98 -14.08 16.70 -15.10
CA LYS A 98 -15.01 15.97 -14.23
C LYS A 98 -14.23 15.13 -13.23
N LEU A 99 -13.21 14.41 -13.68
CA LEU A 99 -12.31 13.65 -12.82
C LEU A 99 -11.62 14.56 -11.80
N ILE A 100 -11.07 15.70 -12.23
CA ILE A 100 -10.41 16.66 -11.32
C ILE A 100 -11.38 17.19 -10.26
N ARG A 101 -12.63 17.53 -10.63
CA ARG A 101 -13.64 17.96 -9.66
C ARG A 101 -13.96 16.86 -8.66
N SER A 102 -14.15 15.62 -9.13
CA SER A 102 -14.40 14.47 -8.26
C SER A 102 -13.20 14.17 -7.34
N ALA A 103 -11.97 14.28 -7.83
CA ALA A 103 -10.76 14.07 -7.04
C ALA A 103 -10.64 15.12 -5.91
N LYS A 104 -10.86 16.40 -6.21
CA LYS A 104 -10.89 17.46 -5.19
C LYS A 104 -11.94 17.18 -4.12
N LYS A 105 -13.17 16.82 -4.53
CA LYS A 105 -14.23 16.51 -3.57
C LYS A 105 -13.92 15.27 -2.72
N ALA A 106 -13.28 14.26 -3.31
CA ALA A 106 -12.85 13.08 -2.57
C ALA A 106 -11.77 13.43 -1.54
N ILE A 107 -10.79 14.26 -1.89
CA ILE A 107 -9.76 14.74 -0.96
C ILE A 107 -10.39 15.53 0.20
N GLU A 108 -11.31 16.45 -0.10
CA GLU A 108 -12.05 17.20 0.93
C GLU A 108 -12.74 16.26 1.92
N LEU A 109 -13.51 15.28 1.41
CA LEU A 109 -14.23 14.32 2.24
C LEU A 109 -13.29 13.41 3.04
N ILE A 110 -12.14 13.03 2.48
CA ILE A 110 -11.13 12.23 3.18
C ILE A 110 -10.60 13.00 4.39
N ILE A 111 -10.30 14.29 4.21
CA ILE A 111 -9.78 15.15 5.28
C ILE A 111 -10.87 15.44 6.31
N GLU A 112 -12.05 15.90 5.86
CA GLU A 112 -13.19 16.28 6.72
C GLU A 112 -13.66 15.13 7.63
N HIS A 113 -13.65 13.90 7.11
CA HIS A 113 -14.11 12.72 7.86
C HIS A 113 -12.98 11.81 8.35
N HIS A 114 -11.73 12.28 8.33
CA HIS A 114 -10.57 11.55 8.83
C HIS A 114 -10.44 10.13 8.23
N ILE A 115 -10.79 9.98 6.95
CA ILE A 115 -10.83 8.67 6.27
C ILE A 115 -9.40 8.18 6.04
N SER A 116 -9.16 6.92 6.35
CA SER A 116 -7.89 6.23 6.14
C SER A 116 -8.11 4.84 5.54
N LYS A 117 -7.05 4.03 5.45
CA LYS A 117 -7.17 2.66 4.94
C LYS A 117 -8.13 1.80 5.77
N TYR A 118 -8.10 1.94 7.10
CA TYR A 118 -8.79 1.04 8.03
C TYR A 118 -9.86 1.69 8.91
N ASN A 119 -9.97 3.02 8.95
CA ASN A 119 -11.09 3.76 9.57
C ASN A 119 -11.50 3.26 10.97
N LYS A 120 -10.51 2.96 11.83
CA LYS A 120 -10.73 2.42 13.19
C LYS A 120 -9.89 3.11 14.27
N ALA A 121 -8.87 3.87 13.90
CA ALA A 121 -8.07 4.60 14.88
C ALA A 121 -8.93 5.69 15.52
N PRO A 122 -8.93 5.83 16.86
CA PRO A 122 -9.57 6.95 17.51
C PRO A 122 -8.81 8.24 17.19
N ASP A 123 -9.52 9.37 17.29
CA ASP A 123 -8.88 10.68 17.25
C ASP A 123 -7.95 10.85 18.45
N VAL A 124 -6.89 11.62 18.22
CA VAL A 124 -5.93 11.97 19.25
C VAL A 124 -6.37 13.29 19.86
N ASN A 125 -6.34 13.38 21.18
CA ASN A 125 -6.65 14.58 21.94
C ASN A 125 -5.62 15.68 21.66
N ASP A 126 -6.03 16.94 21.67
CA ASP A 126 -5.14 18.11 21.47
C ASP A 126 -3.95 18.11 22.45
N ASP A 127 -4.21 17.55 23.63
CA ASP A 127 -3.30 17.37 24.74
C ASP A 127 -2.29 16.22 24.58
N PHE A 128 -2.28 15.52 23.44
CA PHE A 128 -1.40 14.38 23.24
C PHE A 128 0.06 14.78 22.96
N PHE A 129 0.28 15.96 22.38
CA PHE A 129 1.60 16.44 21.97
C PHE A 129 2.07 17.66 22.80
N LYS A 130 2.04 17.55 24.14
CA LYS A 130 2.34 18.64 25.11
C LYS A 130 3.82 19.00 25.30
N ASP A 131 4.65 18.84 24.28
CA ASP A 131 5.99 19.44 24.37
C ASP A 131 5.92 20.96 24.09
N ASP A 132 6.80 21.71 24.74
CA ASP A 132 6.95 23.15 24.55
C ASP A 132 7.63 23.50 23.21
N LEU A 133 8.00 22.48 22.41
CA LEU A 133 8.64 22.67 21.13
C LEU A 133 7.60 23.04 20.06
N LYS A 134 7.92 24.09 19.30
CA LYS A 134 7.04 24.61 18.24
C LYS A 134 6.94 23.67 17.04
N SER A 135 7.93 22.81 16.84
CA SER A 135 8.02 21.91 15.70
C SER A 135 8.00 20.45 16.13
N LYS A 136 7.28 19.64 15.36
CA LYS A 136 7.03 18.23 15.64
C LYS A 136 7.24 17.44 14.35
N VAL A 137 8.04 16.39 14.44
CA VAL A 137 8.38 15.48 13.33
C VAL A 137 7.74 14.13 13.61
N LEU A 138 7.04 13.56 12.64
CA LEU A 138 6.43 12.24 12.75
C LEU A 138 7.15 11.24 11.84
N ILE A 139 7.73 10.21 12.45
CA ILE A 139 8.27 9.05 11.77
C ILE A 139 7.19 7.98 11.69
N VAL A 140 6.82 7.57 10.48
CA VAL A 140 5.85 6.49 10.25
C VAL A 140 6.61 5.17 10.08
N ALA A 141 6.55 4.31 11.09
CA ALA A 141 7.18 2.99 11.02
C ALA A 141 6.34 2.00 10.21
N GLN A 142 7.02 1.07 9.56
CA GLN A 142 6.41 -0.02 8.79
C GLN A 142 6.68 -1.39 9.43
N THR A 143 5.84 -2.38 9.13
CA THR A 143 6.04 -3.77 9.58
C THR A 143 7.22 -4.40 8.84
N ALA A 144 8.08 -5.14 9.56
CA ALA A 144 9.19 -5.86 8.95
C ALA A 144 8.68 -6.90 7.95
N GLY A 145 9.36 -7.02 6.80
CA GLY A 145 8.95 -7.94 5.73
C GLY A 145 7.72 -7.49 4.94
N ASP A 146 7.26 -6.24 5.11
CA ASP A 146 6.32 -5.64 4.16
C ASP A 146 6.95 -5.60 2.76
N ALA A 147 6.25 -6.14 1.77
CA ALA A 147 6.73 -6.18 0.39
C ALA A 147 7.00 -4.78 -0.18
N SER A 148 6.34 -3.73 0.31
CA SER A 148 6.64 -2.36 -0.10
C SER A 148 8.03 -1.90 0.32
N LEU A 149 8.63 -2.47 1.37
CA LEU A 149 10.01 -2.16 1.75
C LEU A 149 11.00 -2.79 0.77
N GLU A 150 10.81 -4.08 0.46
CA GLU A 150 11.67 -4.83 -0.44
C GLU A 150 11.59 -4.28 -1.87
N TYR A 151 10.37 -4.18 -2.40
CA TYR A 151 10.14 -3.78 -3.79
C TYR A 151 10.13 -2.25 -3.98
N GLY A 152 10.00 -1.48 -2.91
CA GLY A 152 10.21 -0.03 -2.90
C GLY A 152 11.67 0.39 -2.83
N ARG A 153 12.61 -0.57 -2.79
CA ARG A 153 14.07 -0.35 -2.64
C ARG A 153 14.44 0.34 -1.31
N CYS A 154 13.66 0.09 -0.26
CA CYS A 154 13.86 0.67 1.07
C CYS A 154 14.68 -0.24 2.01
N ASN A 155 15.11 -1.43 1.56
CA ASN A 155 15.93 -2.35 2.35
C ASN A 155 17.29 -1.77 2.79
N GLU A 156 17.71 -0.68 2.16
CA GLU A 156 18.96 0.04 2.49
C GLU A 156 18.81 0.95 3.73
N PHE A 157 17.57 1.27 4.13
CA PHE A 157 17.31 2.20 5.23
C PHE A 157 16.79 1.46 6.45
N SER A 158 17.50 1.58 7.57
CA SER A 158 17.01 1.06 8.86
C SER A 158 16.13 2.10 9.54
N THR A 159 15.13 1.65 10.32
CA THR A 159 14.35 2.54 11.20
C THR A 159 15.25 3.36 12.11
N ARG A 160 16.37 2.78 12.58
CA ARG A 160 17.36 3.47 13.39
C ARG A 160 18.02 4.64 12.65
N GLN A 161 18.38 4.43 11.39
CA GLN A 161 18.96 5.48 10.56
C GLN A 161 17.94 6.61 10.34
N MET A 162 16.70 6.28 9.98
CA MET A 162 15.64 7.27 9.82
C MET A 162 15.37 8.09 11.11
N ILE A 163 15.47 7.46 12.29
CA ILE A 163 15.38 8.17 13.58
C ILE A 163 16.57 9.11 13.78
N ASN A 164 17.78 8.64 13.52
CA ASN A 164 18.99 9.46 13.65
C ASN A 164 18.96 10.66 12.70
N ASP A 165 18.59 10.45 11.44
CA ASP A 165 18.47 11.49 10.42
C ASP A 165 17.41 12.52 10.84
N ALA A 166 16.23 12.06 11.33
CA ALA A 166 15.20 12.96 11.82
C ALA A 166 15.65 13.82 13.02
N LEU A 167 16.40 13.24 13.96
CA LEU A 167 16.95 13.98 15.11
C LEU A 167 18.04 14.97 14.68
N GLN A 168 18.90 14.58 13.72
CA GLN A 168 19.98 15.41 13.22
C GLN A 168 19.46 16.60 12.39
N ASP A 169 18.49 16.34 11.51
CA ASP A 169 17.93 17.36 10.62
C ASP A 169 16.96 18.31 11.34
N ASN A 170 16.47 17.93 12.52
CA ASN A 170 15.46 18.68 13.27
C ASN A 170 15.83 18.81 14.77
N PRO A 171 16.98 19.45 15.11
CA PRO A 171 17.50 19.47 16.48
C PRO A 171 16.59 20.17 17.50
N ASP A 172 15.76 21.12 17.04
CA ASP A 172 14.83 21.90 17.88
C ASP A 172 13.38 21.38 17.80
N SER A 173 13.18 20.14 17.36
CA SER A 173 11.85 19.53 17.20
C SER A 173 11.68 18.29 18.06
N SER A 174 10.45 18.04 18.49
CA SER A 174 10.09 16.72 19.02
C SER A 174 9.95 15.71 17.90
N VAL A 175 10.53 14.53 18.07
CA VAL A 175 10.43 13.43 17.10
C VAL A 175 9.53 12.33 17.67
N TYR A 176 8.44 12.05 16.98
CA TYR A 176 7.44 11.03 17.33
C TYR A 176 7.56 9.81 16.42
N LEU A 177 7.55 8.61 16.99
CA LEU A 177 7.53 7.37 16.22
C LEU A 177 6.14 6.75 16.26
N LYS A 178 5.46 6.73 15.11
CA LYS A 178 4.18 6.02 14.96
C LYS A 178 4.41 4.59 14.52
N ILE A 179 4.21 3.65 15.46
CA ILE A 179 4.32 2.21 15.20
C ILE A 179 3.12 1.72 14.38
N ASN A 180 3.36 0.84 13.40
CA ASN A 180 2.30 0.20 12.62
C ASN A 180 1.40 -0.66 13.54
N PRO A 181 0.06 -0.55 13.46
CA PRO A 181 -0.85 -1.34 14.29
C PRO A 181 -0.64 -2.85 14.18
N ASP A 182 -0.17 -3.37 13.04
CA ASP A 182 0.10 -4.81 12.87
C ASP A 182 1.29 -5.27 13.73
N VAL A 183 2.30 -4.42 13.98
CA VAL A 183 3.44 -4.73 14.86
C VAL A 183 2.99 -4.83 16.32
N LEU A 184 2.08 -3.95 16.75
CA LEU A 184 1.55 -3.94 18.12
C LEU A 184 0.76 -5.21 18.47
N ILE A 185 0.24 -5.93 17.47
CA ILE A 185 -0.46 -7.20 17.64
C ILE A 185 0.43 -8.43 17.40
N GLY A 186 1.76 -8.25 17.32
CA GLY A 186 2.74 -9.34 17.25
C GLY A 186 2.97 -9.92 15.85
N LYS A 187 2.80 -9.11 14.79
CA LYS A 187 3.19 -9.46 13.42
C LYS A 187 4.44 -8.75 12.95
#